data_AF-A0A945AEX6-F1
#
_entry.id   AF-A0A945AEX6-F1
#
_cell.length_a   1.000
_cell.length_b   1.000
_cell.length_c   1.000
_cell.angle_alpha   90.00
_cell.angle_beta   90.00
_cell.angle_gamma   90.00
#
_symmetry.space_group_name_H-M   'P 1'
#
loop_
_entity.id
_entity.type
_entity.pdbx_description
1 polymer ?
#
loop_
_entity_poly.entity_id
_entity_poly.type
_entity_poly.pdbx_seq_one_letter_code
_entity_poly.pdbx_strand_id
1 'polypeptide(L)'
;MAEHYEAPLNWGQMPPLREGREDHNPYVHFNPDTCIACARCTRYCEEIESVSAITLAHRGAHTTIATVDEKSLLDTTCELCGGCIDVCPTGAMTEKLPLTRKQKPERELTKVRSTCNFCGVGCQVDINVDPEGQGGAGQVVKVTSPPVGTTTNDGNLCVKGRFAYDFIHHKERITEPLVRGTDGELHPTTWENALQKAAEGLRGVAERHGNDAVGFVSSSRCTMEENYLVQKIARALFRANQVHQCAAT
;
A
#
# COMPACT_ATOMS: atom_id res chain seq x y z
N MET A 1 15.32 -20.06 14.09
CA MET A 1 16.72 -20.22 13.64
C MET A 1 17.57 -20.88 14.71
N ALA A 2 17.63 -20.35 15.94
CA ALA A 2 18.35 -21.02 17.04
C ALA A 2 17.89 -22.47 17.27
N GLU A 3 16.58 -22.71 17.29
CA GLU A 3 16.01 -24.07 17.38
C GLU A 3 16.42 -24.96 16.20
N HIS A 4 16.45 -24.43 14.98
CA HIS A 4 16.80 -25.19 13.77
C HIS A 4 18.27 -25.65 13.77
N TYR A 5 19.16 -24.86 14.38
CA TYR A 5 20.59 -25.18 14.49
C TYR A 5 20.98 -25.70 15.87
N GLU A 6 20.01 -26.01 16.74
CA GLU A 6 20.24 -26.47 18.12
C GLU A 6 21.18 -25.55 18.92
N ALA A 7 21.15 -24.24 18.61
CA ALA A 7 22.03 -23.27 19.22
C ALA A 7 21.58 -22.97 20.67
N PRO A 8 22.48 -23.04 21.66
CA PRO A 8 22.14 -22.75 23.05
C PRO A 8 21.65 -21.31 23.22
N LEU A 9 20.50 -21.13 23.88
CA LEU A 9 19.90 -19.82 24.15
C LEU A 9 20.39 -19.18 25.47
N ASN A 10 21.26 -19.85 26.21
CA ASN A 10 21.72 -19.46 27.55
C ASN A 10 23.04 -18.67 27.55
N TRP A 11 23.39 -18.02 26.44
CA TRP A 11 24.59 -17.18 26.37
C TRP A 11 24.39 -15.86 27.11
N GLY A 12 25.47 -15.35 27.71
CA GLY A 12 25.46 -14.04 28.35
C GLY A 12 25.08 -12.94 27.35
N GLN A 13 24.01 -12.20 27.65
CA GLN A 13 23.59 -11.07 26.81
C GLN A 13 24.48 -9.87 27.12
N MET A 14 25.31 -9.48 26.15
CA MET A 14 25.95 -8.17 26.17
C MET A 14 25.01 -7.18 25.47
N PRO A 15 24.62 -6.07 26.12
CA PRO A 15 23.81 -5.07 25.46
C PRO A 15 24.59 -4.49 24.27
N PRO A 16 23.93 -4.31 23.11
CA PRO A 16 24.57 -3.69 21.97
C PRO A 16 24.93 -2.24 22.31
N LEU A 17 26.13 -1.80 21.91
CA LEU A 17 26.60 -0.42 22.07
C LEU A 17 26.23 0.46 20.87
N ARG A 18 25.23 0.05 20.09
CA ARG A 18 24.81 0.71 18.86
C ARG A 18 23.78 1.78 19.17
N GLU A 19 24.00 2.96 18.63
CA GLU A 19 23.05 4.05 18.77
C GLU A 19 22.01 3.98 17.64
N GLY A 20 20.78 4.38 18.00
CA GLY A 20 19.70 4.58 17.04
C GLY A 20 19.85 5.92 16.34
N ARG A 21 18.86 6.26 15.52
CA ARG A 21 18.73 7.60 14.94
C ARG A 21 17.31 8.13 15.16
N GLU A 22 17.19 9.42 15.38
CA GLU A 22 15.90 10.09 15.26
C GLU A 22 15.54 10.25 13.79
N ASP A 23 14.31 9.91 13.44
CA ASP A 23 13.90 9.89 12.05
C ASP A 23 12.39 10.16 11.98
N HIS A 24 12.01 11.35 11.49
CA HIS A 24 10.61 11.78 11.46
C HIS A 24 9.79 11.11 10.35
N ASN A 25 10.41 10.31 9.47
CA ASN A 25 9.71 9.66 8.38
C ASN A 25 8.57 8.76 8.94
N PRO A 26 7.40 8.67 8.31
CA PRO A 26 6.26 7.97 8.90
C PRO A 26 6.27 6.45 8.67
N TYR A 27 7.21 5.90 7.89
CA TYR A 27 7.09 4.53 7.36
C TYR A 27 8.11 3.54 7.91
N VAL A 28 9.38 3.92 8.04
CA VAL A 28 10.50 3.03 8.39
C VAL A 28 10.94 3.27 9.83
N HIS A 29 10.93 2.22 10.63
CA HIS A 29 11.46 2.18 11.98
C HIS A 29 12.79 1.43 12.00
N PHE A 30 13.76 1.92 12.78
CA PHE A 30 15.04 1.25 12.99
C PHE A 30 15.28 1.01 14.49
N ASN A 31 15.40 -0.26 14.88
CA ASN A 31 15.85 -0.68 16.19
C ASN A 31 17.32 -1.14 16.14
N PRO A 32 18.27 -0.38 16.71
CA PRO A 32 19.68 -0.76 16.72
C PRO A 32 19.95 -2.01 17.57
N ASP A 33 19.11 -2.31 18.57
CA ASP A 33 19.35 -3.38 19.53
C ASP A 33 19.26 -4.77 18.90
N THR A 34 18.37 -4.91 17.92
CA THR A 34 18.18 -6.15 17.18
C THR A 34 18.98 -6.18 15.88
N CYS A 35 19.72 -5.12 15.56
CA CYS A 35 20.54 -5.06 14.35
C CYS A 35 21.81 -5.89 14.52
N ILE A 36 22.07 -6.79 13.57
CA ILE A 36 23.30 -7.60 13.51
C ILE A 36 24.37 -7.03 12.57
N ALA A 37 24.21 -5.78 12.10
CA ALA A 37 25.13 -5.09 11.21
C ALA A 37 25.56 -5.88 9.95
N CYS A 38 24.67 -6.72 9.41
CA CYS A 38 24.96 -7.61 8.27
C CYS A 38 25.04 -6.91 6.90
N ALA A 39 24.88 -5.59 6.84
CA ALA A 39 24.89 -4.77 5.62
C ALA A 39 23.82 -5.12 4.55
N ARG A 40 22.87 -6.02 4.80
CA ARG A 40 21.85 -6.39 3.78
C ARG A 40 20.99 -5.21 3.35
N CYS A 41 20.56 -4.38 4.29
CA CYS A 41 19.74 -3.20 4.00
C CYS A 41 20.52 -2.12 3.25
N THR A 42 21.79 -1.89 3.58
CA THR A 42 22.63 -0.91 2.90
C THR A 42 22.93 -1.35 1.48
N ARG A 43 23.30 -2.63 1.29
CA ARG A 43 23.50 -3.23 -0.03
C ARG A 43 22.25 -3.18 -0.90
N TYR A 44 21.07 -3.46 -0.34
CA TYR A 44 19.82 -3.29 -1.08
C TYR A 44 19.62 -1.84 -1.54
N CYS A 45 19.86 -0.88 -0.64
CA CYS A 45 19.69 0.54 -0.93
C CYS A 45 20.65 1.06 -2.01
N GLU A 46 21.85 0.49 -2.09
CA GLU A 46 22.88 0.83 -3.06
C GLU A 46 22.73 0.05 -4.39
N GLU A 47 22.56 -1.27 -4.33
CA GLU A 47 22.64 -2.14 -5.50
C GLU A 47 21.30 -2.29 -6.23
N ILE A 48 20.18 -2.24 -5.50
CA ILE A 48 18.83 -2.47 -6.06
C ILE A 48 18.11 -1.14 -6.28
N GLU A 49 17.96 -0.36 -5.22
CA GLU A 49 17.28 0.95 -5.33
C GLU A 49 18.20 2.00 -5.97
N SER A 50 19.53 1.85 -5.88
CA SER A 50 20.52 2.79 -6.45
C SER A 50 20.42 4.22 -5.91
N VAL A 51 20.06 4.38 -4.62
CA VAL A 51 19.93 5.70 -3.98
C VAL A 51 20.90 5.93 -2.82
N SER A 52 21.44 4.85 -2.24
CA SER A 52 22.46 4.90 -1.16
C SER A 52 22.10 5.80 0.02
N ALA A 53 20.82 5.84 0.41
CA ALA A 53 20.31 6.70 1.48
C ALA A 53 20.71 6.24 2.89
N ILE A 54 21.13 4.98 3.04
CA ILE A 54 21.60 4.40 4.30
C ILE A 54 22.94 3.70 4.12
N THR A 55 23.79 3.76 5.15
CA THR A 55 25.11 3.14 5.19
C THR A 55 25.45 2.59 6.58
N LEU A 56 26.56 1.87 6.69
CA LEU A 56 27.15 1.51 7.97
C LEU A 56 28.06 2.64 8.44
N ALA A 57 27.80 3.18 9.63
CA ALA A 57 28.63 4.19 10.27
C ALA A 57 29.37 3.63 11.49
N HIS A 58 30.37 4.38 11.95
CA HIS A 58 31.24 4.05 13.08
C HIS A 58 32.05 2.75 12.88
N ARG A 59 32.53 2.13 13.97
CA ARG A 59 33.43 0.96 13.94
C ARG A 59 33.23 0.05 15.16
N GLY A 60 33.56 -1.23 14.99
CA GLY A 60 33.54 -2.22 16.06
C GLY A 60 32.14 -2.42 16.65
N ALA A 61 32.03 -2.47 17.98
CA ALA A 61 30.75 -2.67 18.66
C ALA A 61 29.74 -1.52 18.43
N HIS A 62 30.21 -0.35 17.99
CA HIS A 62 29.39 0.83 17.74
C HIS A 62 28.88 0.91 16.29
N THR A 63 29.20 -0.05 15.42
CA THR A 63 28.73 -0.03 14.02
C THR A 63 27.20 -0.07 13.96
N THR A 64 26.58 0.97 13.39
CA THR A 64 25.12 1.14 13.27
C THR A 64 24.70 1.53 11.85
N ILE A 65 23.39 1.50 11.57
CA ILE A 65 22.83 1.96 10.29
C ILE A 65 22.51 3.45 10.38
N ALA A 66 23.30 4.25 9.67
CA ALA A 66 23.13 5.70 9.58
C ALA A 66 22.54 6.12 8.23
N THR A 67 21.94 7.29 8.22
CA THR A 67 21.50 8.02 7.01
C THR A 67 22.56 9.04 6.60
N VAL A 68 22.44 9.56 5.38
CA VAL A 68 23.29 10.66 4.90
C VAL A 68 23.14 11.88 5.83
N ASP A 69 24.27 12.41 6.31
CA ASP A 69 24.35 13.52 7.28
C ASP A 69 23.55 13.31 8.57
N GLU A 70 23.20 12.06 8.94
CA GLU A 70 22.32 11.76 10.07
C GLU A 70 20.94 12.44 10.00
N LYS A 71 20.51 12.82 8.79
CA LYS A 71 19.20 13.42 8.54
C LYS A 71 18.09 12.37 8.47
N SER A 72 16.83 12.80 8.58
CA SER A 72 15.69 11.89 8.35
C SER A 72 15.76 11.31 6.93
N LEU A 73 15.23 10.09 6.74
CA LEU A 73 15.09 9.53 5.38
C LEU A 73 14.36 10.47 4.42
N LEU A 74 13.40 11.28 4.90
CA LEU A 74 12.69 12.26 4.06
C LEU A 74 13.59 13.38 3.54
N ASP A 75 14.67 13.69 4.25
CA ASP A 75 15.61 14.77 3.95
C ASP A 75 16.86 14.25 3.19
N THR A 76 16.78 13.02 2.66
CA THR A 76 17.87 12.35 1.93
C THR A 76 17.37 11.84 0.57
N THR A 77 18.20 11.09 -0.15
CA THR A 77 17.84 10.44 -1.42
C THR A 77 16.89 9.24 -1.27
N CYS A 78 16.33 8.99 -0.08
CA CYS A 78 15.47 7.84 0.15
C CYS A 78 14.11 7.98 -0.55
N GLU A 79 13.78 7.02 -1.41
CA GLU A 79 12.48 6.94 -2.09
C GLU A 79 11.39 6.20 -1.28
N LEU A 80 11.70 5.80 -0.03
CA LEU A 80 10.81 5.06 0.86
C LEU A 80 10.20 3.80 0.20
N CYS A 81 10.98 3.08 -0.61
CA CYS A 81 10.59 1.79 -1.21
C CYS A 81 10.43 0.69 -0.13
N GLY A 82 11.09 0.86 1.01
CA GLY A 82 11.04 -0.04 2.14
C GLY A 82 11.81 -1.35 1.96
N GLY A 83 12.55 -1.57 0.88
CA GLY A 83 13.24 -2.85 0.69
C GLY A 83 14.31 -3.13 1.74
N CYS A 84 14.82 -2.11 2.45
CA CYS A 84 15.61 -2.28 3.67
C CYS A 84 14.89 -3.08 4.77
N ILE A 85 13.56 -3.00 4.84
CA ILE A 85 12.69 -3.78 5.73
C ILE A 85 12.58 -5.22 5.22
N ASP A 86 12.35 -5.43 3.92
CA ASP A 86 12.20 -6.78 3.35
C ASP A 86 13.45 -7.65 3.51
N VAL A 87 14.63 -7.04 3.37
CA VAL A 87 15.90 -7.76 3.48
C VAL A 87 16.39 -7.86 4.92
N CYS A 88 15.71 -7.25 5.90
CA CYS A 88 16.16 -7.26 7.29
C CYS A 88 15.84 -8.61 7.96
N PRO A 89 16.86 -9.41 8.35
CA PRO A 89 16.62 -10.75 8.90
C PRO A 89 16.13 -10.75 10.36
N THR A 90 16.33 -9.66 11.10
CA THR A 90 16.08 -9.61 12.56
C THR A 90 14.91 -8.73 12.95
N GLY A 91 14.26 -8.05 12.01
CA GLY A 91 13.26 -7.03 12.32
C GLY A 91 13.87 -5.76 12.95
N ALA A 92 15.17 -5.51 12.76
CA ALA A 92 15.78 -4.23 13.10
C ALA A 92 15.22 -3.10 12.23
N MET A 93 14.97 -3.35 10.95
CA MET A 93 14.19 -2.46 10.09
C MET A 93 12.76 -2.99 10.03
N THR A 94 11.78 -2.19 10.43
CA THR A 94 10.35 -2.56 10.43
C THR A 94 9.47 -1.42 9.96
N GLU A 95 8.21 -1.74 9.68
CA GLU A 95 7.21 -0.73 9.31
C GLU A 95 6.67 -0.05 10.56
N LYS A 96 6.66 1.29 10.59
CA LYS A 96 6.14 2.09 11.70
C LYS A 96 4.64 1.88 11.90
N LEU A 97 3.85 1.79 10.83
CA LEU A 97 2.38 1.78 10.94
C LEU A 97 1.85 0.51 11.64
N PRO A 98 2.23 -0.72 11.24
CA PRO A 98 1.82 -1.93 11.97
C PRO A 98 2.36 -1.97 13.40
N LEU A 99 3.60 -1.47 13.61
CA LEU A 99 4.24 -1.44 14.92
C LEU A 99 3.50 -0.50 15.90
N THR A 100 3.25 0.74 15.48
CA THR A 100 2.56 1.76 16.31
C THR A 100 1.12 1.36 16.62
N ARG A 101 0.45 0.66 15.70
CA ARG A 101 -0.90 0.12 15.88
C ARG A 101 -0.93 -1.23 16.60
N LYS A 102 0.23 -1.78 17.02
CA LYS A 102 0.35 -3.08 17.71
C LYS A 102 -0.34 -4.22 16.95
N GLN A 103 -0.19 -4.22 15.63
CA GLN A 103 -0.78 -5.23 14.78
C GLN A 103 -0.12 -6.60 14.98
N LYS A 104 -0.85 -7.67 14.65
CA LYS A 104 -0.34 -9.05 14.71
C LYS A 104 0.92 -9.22 13.84
N PRO A 105 1.87 -10.08 14.26
CA PRO A 105 3.06 -10.36 13.46
C PRO A 105 2.69 -11.01 12.13
N GLU A 106 3.49 -10.78 11.09
CA GLU A 106 3.19 -11.23 9.72
C GLU A 106 2.89 -12.74 9.60
N ARG A 107 3.54 -13.59 10.41
CA ARG A 107 3.33 -15.04 10.44
C ARG A 107 1.92 -15.47 10.90
N GLU A 108 1.17 -14.57 11.53
CA GLU A 108 -0.20 -14.80 11.99
C GLU A 108 -1.24 -14.19 11.03
N LEU A 109 -0.81 -13.53 9.96
CA LEU A 109 -1.69 -12.89 8.98
C LEU A 109 -1.96 -13.81 7.79
N THR A 110 -3.13 -13.64 7.18
CA THR A 110 -3.47 -14.30 5.91
C THR A 110 -2.91 -13.47 4.76
N LYS A 111 -2.10 -14.09 3.91
CA LYS A 111 -1.55 -13.46 2.70
C LYS A 111 -2.48 -13.69 1.51
N VAL A 112 -2.91 -12.61 0.87
CA VAL A 112 -3.72 -12.64 -0.35
C VAL A 112 -2.96 -11.97 -1.48
N ARG A 113 -2.63 -12.74 -2.52
CA ARG A 113 -1.98 -12.21 -3.74
C ARG A 113 -2.93 -11.27 -4.47
N SER A 114 -2.44 -10.11 -4.86
CA SER A 114 -3.15 -9.13 -5.68
C SER A 114 -2.19 -8.37 -6.59
N THR A 115 -2.72 -7.43 -7.37
CA THR A 115 -1.96 -6.52 -8.22
C THR A 115 -2.07 -5.10 -7.70
N CYS A 116 -0.95 -4.39 -7.62
CA CYS A 116 -0.89 -2.98 -7.25
C CYS A 116 -1.66 -2.15 -8.28
N ASN A 117 -2.64 -1.37 -7.82
CA ASN A 117 -3.47 -0.56 -8.71
C ASN A 117 -2.94 0.86 -8.92
N PHE A 118 -1.73 1.22 -8.47
CA PHE A 118 -1.26 2.61 -8.47
C PHE A 118 -0.82 3.15 -9.83
N CYS A 119 0.12 2.47 -10.49
CA CYS A 119 0.64 2.84 -11.80
C CYS A 119 0.50 1.66 -12.78
N GLY A 120 0.81 1.89 -14.05
CA GLY A 120 0.69 0.87 -15.11
C GLY A 120 1.70 -0.28 -15.04
N VAL A 121 2.63 -0.30 -14.08
CA VAL A 121 3.63 -1.38 -13.94
C VAL A 121 2.98 -2.70 -13.51
N GLY A 122 1.90 -2.64 -12.71
CA GLY A 122 1.19 -3.84 -12.27
C GLY A 122 2.00 -4.76 -11.36
N CYS A 123 2.79 -4.19 -10.44
CA CYS A 123 3.55 -4.97 -9.45
C CYS A 123 2.62 -5.94 -8.71
N GLN A 124 3.08 -7.17 -8.53
CA GLN A 124 2.38 -8.15 -7.71
C GLN A 124 2.64 -7.87 -6.24
N VAL A 125 1.59 -7.95 -5.43
CA VAL A 125 1.62 -7.64 -4.00
C VAL A 125 0.97 -8.77 -3.21
N ASP A 126 1.49 -9.06 -2.03
CA ASP A 126 0.83 -9.87 -1.03
C ASP A 126 0.21 -8.94 0.02
N ILE A 127 -1.12 -8.89 0.05
CA ILE A 127 -1.89 -8.14 1.04
C ILE A 127 -1.97 -9.00 2.29
N ASN A 128 -1.45 -8.50 3.41
CA ASN A 128 -1.47 -9.22 4.68
C ASN A 128 -2.69 -8.77 5.49
N VAL A 129 -3.60 -9.70 5.73
CA VAL A 129 -4.91 -9.47 6.33
C VAL A 129 -5.00 -10.14 7.69
N ASP A 130 -5.39 -9.39 8.72
CA ASP A 130 -5.85 -9.96 9.99
C ASP A 130 -7.32 -10.38 9.82
N PRO A 131 -7.64 -11.68 9.84
CA PRO A 131 -9.02 -12.15 9.63
C PRO A 131 -9.97 -11.75 10.76
N GLU A 132 -9.47 -11.49 11.97
CA GLU A 132 -10.31 -11.09 13.11
C GLU A 132 -10.53 -9.58 13.18
N GLY A 133 -9.78 -8.81 12.38
CA GLY A 133 -9.91 -7.36 12.33
C GLY A 133 -11.26 -6.90 11.81
N GLN A 134 -11.65 -5.67 12.15
CA GLN A 134 -12.94 -5.07 11.77
C GLN A 134 -14.16 -5.94 12.14
N GLY A 135 -14.14 -6.54 13.35
CA GLY A 135 -15.24 -7.40 13.81
C GLY A 135 -15.41 -8.68 12.99
N GLY A 136 -14.32 -9.20 12.42
CA GLY A 136 -14.32 -10.40 11.57
C GLY A 136 -14.52 -10.13 10.07
N ALA A 137 -14.63 -8.86 9.64
CA ALA A 137 -14.70 -8.50 8.23
C ALA A 137 -13.33 -8.54 7.51
N GLY A 138 -12.24 -8.67 8.27
CA GLY A 138 -10.87 -8.65 7.77
C GLY A 138 -10.28 -7.25 7.75
N GLN A 139 -9.08 -7.11 8.31
CA GLN A 139 -8.32 -5.86 8.35
C GLN A 139 -7.02 -6.03 7.58
N VAL A 140 -6.80 -5.23 6.54
CA VAL A 140 -5.47 -5.13 5.91
C VAL A 140 -4.53 -4.46 6.89
N VAL A 141 -3.43 -5.14 7.21
CA VAL A 141 -2.44 -4.72 8.21
C VAL A 141 -1.19 -4.17 7.56
N LYS A 142 -0.72 -4.80 6.47
CA LYS A 142 0.46 -4.39 5.71
C LYS A 142 0.46 -4.99 4.31
N VAL A 143 1.31 -4.46 3.42
CA VAL A 143 1.53 -4.99 2.07
C VAL A 143 2.99 -5.38 1.92
N THR A 144 3.23 -6.59 1.43
CA THR A 144 4.57 -7.12 1.14
C THR A 144 4.67 -7.50 -0.34
N SER A 145 5.88 -7.70 -0.83
CA SER A 145 6.07 -8.29 -2.15
C SER A 145 6.09 -9.82 -2.08
N PRO A 146 5.65 -10.51 -3.15
CA PRO A 146 5.98 -11.91 -3.40
C PRO A 146 7.49 -12.16 -3.38
N PRO A 147 7.92 -13.41 -3.16
CA PRO A 147 9.34 -13.76 -3.19
C PRO A 147 10.04 -13.37 -4.50
N VAL A 148 11.33 -13.04 -4.40
CA VAL A 148 12.21 -12.80 -5.54
C VAL A 148 12.17 -14.00 -6.50
N GLY A 149 12.18 -13.73 -7.80
CA GLY A 149 12.14 -14.69 -8.91
C GLY A 149 10.74 -15.13 -9.32
N THR A 150 9.68 -14.63 -8.67
CA THR A 150 8.32 -15.16 -8.86
C THR A 150 7.37 -14.24 -9.61
N THR A 151 7.70 -12.95 -9.75
CA THR A 151 6.79 -11.93 -10.28
C THR A 151 7.55 -10.83 -11.01
N THR A 152 6.84 -9.98 -11.75
CA THR A 152 7.41 -8.91 -12.59
C THR A 152 8.22 -7.87 -11.81
N ASN A 153 7.87 -7.62 -10.55
CA ASN A 153 8.55 -6.66 -9.67
C ASN A 153 9.66 -7.31 -8.82
N ASP A 154 9.87 -8.62 -8.92
CA ASP A 154 11.02 -9.33 -8.35
C ASP A 154 11.29 -9.07 -6.85
N GLY A 155 10.23 -8.96 -6.03
CA GLY A 155 10.39 -8.64 -4.61
C GLY A 155 10.35 -7.15 -4.26
N ASN A 156 10.36 -6.27 -5.26
CA ASN A 156 10.47 -4.82 -5.07
C ASN A 156 9.11 -4.11 -5.11
N LEU A 157 8.94 -3.09 -4.26
CA LEU A 157 7.76 -2.22 -4.26
C LEU A 157 8.20 -0.77 -4.06
N CYS A 158 7.45 0.16 -4.63
CA CYS A 158 7.60 1.58 -4.31
C CYS A 158 6.78 1.96 -3.07
N VAL A 159 7.02 3.18 -2.54
CA VAL A 159 6.29 3.74 -1.40
C VAL A 159 4.77 3.60 -1.51
N LYS A 160 4.20 3.80 -2.71
CA LYS A 160 2.75 3.71 -2.95
C LYS A 160 2.24 2.29 -2.78
N GLY A 161 2.88 1.32 -3.45
CA GLY A 161 2.46 -0.08 -3.40
C GLY A 161 2.64 -0.71 -2.02
N ARG A 162 3.64 -0.25 -1.27
CA ARG A 162 3.98 -0.79 0.04
C ARG A 162 3.20 -0.19 1.19
N PHE A 163 3.09 1.15 1.24
CA PHE A 163 2.61 1.86 2.42
C PHE A 163 1.24 2.52 2.24
N ALA A 164 0.86 2.86 1.01
CA ALA A 164 -0.39 3.59 0.76
C ALA A 164 -1.60 2.65 0.67
N TYR A 165 -1.80 1.76 1.64
CA TYR A 165 -2.98 0.87 1.71
C TYR A 165 -4.05 1.37 2.69
N ASP A 166 -3.70 2.24 3.63
CA ASP A 166 -4.55 2.58 4.77
C ASP A 166 -5.84 3.34 4.38
N PHE A 167 -5.88 3.92 3.18
CA PHE A 167 -7.05 4.64 2.67
C PHE A 167 -8.32 3.76 2.61
N ILE A 168 -8.17 2.44 2.49
CA ILE A 168 -9.30 1.50 2.46
C ILE A 168 -10.07 1.43 3.79
N HIS A 169 -9.43 1.82 4.90
CA HIS A 169 -10.01 1.88 6.24
C HIS A 169 -10.16 3.32 6.75
N HIS A 170 -9.97 4.30 5.87
CA HIS A 170 -10.10 5.71 6.25
C HIS A 170 -11.53 6.02 6.67
N LYS A 171 -11.70 6.82 7.73
CA LYS A 171 -13.01 7.20 8.28
C LYS A 171 -13.92 7.94 7.29
N GLU A 172 -13.35 8.54 6.24
CA GLU A 172 -14.08 9.27 5.20
C GLU A 172 -14.47 8.38 4.02
N ARG A 173 -14.17 7.08 4.06
CA ARG A 173 -14.62 6.15 3.04
C ARG A 173 -16.14 6.13 3.03
N ILE A 174 -16.74 6.45 1.88
CA ILE A 174 -18.17 6.34 1.67
C ILE A 174 -18.54 4.86 1.67
N THR A 175 -19.41 4.46 2.60
CA THR A 175 -19.84 3.07 2.82
C THR A 175 -21.29 2.81 2.44
N GLU A 176 -22.06 3.85 2.14
CA GLU A 176 -23.46 3.80 1.75
C GLU A 176 -23.73 4.75 0.57
N PRO A 177 -24.73 4.45 -0.28
CA PRO A 177 -25.05 5.33 -1.40
C PRO A 177 -25.67 6.64 -0.90
N LEU A 178 -25.31 7.74 -1.56
CA LEU A 178 -25.77 9.09 -1.21
C LEU A 178 -26.51 9.71 -2.40
N VAL A 179 -27.59 10.45 -2.14
CA VAL A 179 -28.35 11.21 -3.15
C VAL A 179 -28.48 12.67 -2.72
N ARG A 180 -28.40 13.58 -3.69
CA ARG A 180 -28.53 15.02 -3.41
C ARG A 180 -29.98 15.40 -3.14
N GLY A 181 -30.22 16.02 -1.99
CA GLY A 181 -31.52 16.55 -1.58
C GLY A 181 -31.87 17.88 -2.24
N THR A 182 -33.08 18.37 -1.96
CA THR A 182 -33.54 19.70 -2.42
C THR A 182 -32.82 20.86 -1.74
N ASP A 183 -32.20 20.59 -0.60
CA ASP A 183 -31.29 21.49 0.12
C ASP A 183 -29.91 21.61 -0.54
N GLY A 184 -29.63 20.78 -1.55
CA GLY A 184 -28.35 20.75 -2.26
C GLY A 184 -27.30 19.85 -1.61
N GLU A 185 -27.58 19.23 -0.47
CA GLU A 185 -26.64 18.39 0.28
C GLU A 185 -26.77 16.90 -0.07
N LEU A 186 -25.73 16.11 0.17
CA LEU A 186 -25.73 14.65 -0.04
C LEU A 186 -26.28 13.93 1.21
N HIS A 187 -27.29 13.09 1.02
CA HIS A 187 -27.94 12.35 2.10
C HIS A 187 -27.87 10.84 1.86
N PRO A 188 -27.63 10.03 2.92
CA PRO A 188 -27.73 8.57 2.86
C PRO A 188 -29.06 8.07 2.31
N THR A 189 -29.00 6.98 1.54
CA THR A 189 -30.18 6.35 0.94
C THR A 189 -29.97 4.83 0.77
N THR A 190 -31.01 4.12 0.35
CA THR A 190 -30.88 2.73 -0.11
C THR A 190 -30.32 2.66 -1.55
N TRP A 191 -29.76 1.51 -1.91
CA TRP A 191 -29.27 1.22 -3.26
C TRP A 191 -30.38 1.33 -4.31
N GLU A 192 -31.59 0.86 -4.01
CA GLU A 192 -32.74 0.92 -4.92
C GLU A 192 -33.07 2.36 -5.29
N ASN A 193 -33.17 3.26 -4.31
CA ASN A 193 -33.46 4.65 -4.57
C ASN A 193 -32.29 5.36 -5.27
N ALA A 194 -31.04 5.08 -4.90
CA ALA A 194 -29.87 5.65 -5.58
C ALA A 194 -29.80 5.27 -7.06
N LEU A 195 -29.99 3.98 -7.37
CA LEU A 195 -29.99 3.47 -8.74
C LEU A 195 -31.19 4.00 -9.54
N GLN A 196 -32.37 4.07 -8.93
CA GLN A 196 -33.56 4.63 -9.57
C GLN A 196 -33.33 6.10 -9.94
N LYS A 197 -32.80 6.92 -9.01
CA LYS A 197 -32.49 8.33 -9.25
C LYS A 197 -31.46 8.52 -10.35
N ALA A 198 -30.40 7.72 -10.36
CA ALA A 198 -29.40 7.74 -11.42
C ALA A 198 -30.03 7.39 -12.79
N ALA A 199 -30.85 6.34 -12.85
CA ALA A 199 -31.51 5.89 -14.08
C ALA A 199 -32.54 6.90 -14.60
N GLU A 200 -33.33 7.53 -13.71
CA GLU A 200 -34.27 8.61 -14.06
C GLU A 200 -33.54 9.84 -14.61
N GLY A 201 -32.46 10.26 -13.95
CA GLY A 201 -31.66 11.40 -14.38
C GLY A 201 -31.06 11.21 -15.78
N LEU A 202 -30.39 10.06 -15.99
CA LEU A 202 -29.76 9.74 -17.29
C LEU A 202 -30.80 9.61 -18.41
N ARG A 203 -31.92 8.90 -18.17
CA ARG A 203 -33.02 8.79 -19.17
C ARG A 203 -33.65 10.14 -19.48
N GLY A 204 -33.93 10.94 -18.46
CA GLY A 204 -34.54 12.25 -18.64
C GLY A 204 -33.68 13.23 -19.45
N VAL A 205 -32.35 13.15 -19.33
CA VAL A 205 -31.43 13.92 -20.19
C VAL A 205 -31.51 13.42 -21.63
N ALA A 206 -31.41 12.10 -21.84
CA ALA A 206 -31.48 11.49 -23.17
C ALA A 206 -32.80 11.79 -23.90
N GLU A 207 -33.94 11.75 -23.20
CA GLU A 207 -35.26 12.05 -23.76
C GLU A 207 -35.40 13.52 -24.17
N ARG A 208 -34.82 14.46 -23.41
CA ARG A 208 -34.95 15.90 -23.67
C ARG A 208 -33.94 16.42 -24.69
N HIS A 209 -32.73 15.87 -24.70
CA HIS A 209 -31.59 16.43 -25.43
C HIS A 209 -30.96 15.46 -26.44
N GLY A 210 -31.48 14.25 -26.54
CA GLY A 210 -30.91 13.18 -27.36
C GLY A 210 -29.82 12.40 -26.63
N ASN A 211 -29.56 11.19 -27.12
CA ASN A 211 -28.63 10.26 -26.50
C ASN A 211 -27.19 10.77 -26.41
N ASP A 212 -26.75 11.56 -27.40
CA ASP A 212 -25.40 12.13 -27.42
C ASP A 212 -25.15 13.21 -26.35
N ALA A 213 -26.20 13.66 -25.65
CA ALA A 213 -26.09 14.56 -24.51
C ALA A 213 -25.69 13.84 -23.19
N VAL A 214 -25.62 12.50 -23.19
CA VAL A 214 -25.22 11.70 -22.03
C VAL A 214 -23.78 11.23 -22.20
N GLY A 215 -22.91 11.58 -21.25
CA GLY A 215 -21.50 11.16 -21.21
C GLY A 215 -21.21 10.22 -20.04
N PHE A 216 -20.32 9.26 -20.27
CA PHE A 216 -19.85 8.30 -19.27
C PHE A 216 -18.34 8.45 -19.08
N VAL A 217 -17.90 8.65 -17.84
CA VAL A 217 -16.48 8.70 -17.50
C VAL A 217 -16.17 7.56 -16.55
N SER A 218 -15.32 6.65 -16.99
CA SER A 218 -14.80 5.54 -16.17
C SER A 218 -13.42 5.87 -15.61
N SER A 219 -12.83 4.93 -14.86
CA SER A 219 -11.53 5.08 -14.21
C SER A 219 -10.52 4.04 -14.67
N SER A 220 -9.27 4.47 -14.87
CA SER A 220 -8.12 3.56 -15.06
C SER A 220 -7.76 2.76 -13.81
N ARG A 221 -8.36 3.10 -12.66
CA ARG A 221 -8.21 2.37 -11.39
C ARG A 221 -9.24 1.24 -11.22
N CYS A 222 -10.28 1.24 -12.04
CA CYS A 222 -11.27 0.18 -12.12
C CYS A 222 -10.74 -1.01 -12.92
N THR A 223 -11.37 -2.17 -12.76
CA THR A 223 -11.02 -3.36 -13.53
C THR A 223 -11.42 -3.22 -15.00
N MET A 224 -10.88 -4.09 -15.84
CA MET A 224 -11.27 -4.12 -17.26
C MET A 224 -12.73 -4.52 -17.44
N GLU A 225 -13.24 -5.39 -16.57
CA GLU A 225 -14.64 -5.81 -16.54
C GLU A 225 -15.56 -4.64 -16.21
N GLU A 226 -15.23 -3.83 -15.20
CA GLU A 226 -15.99 -2.63 -14.83
C GLU A 226 -15.98 -1.61 -15.98
N ASN A 227 -14.81 -1.36 -16.58
CA ASN A 227 -14.68 -0.48 -17.75
C ASN A 227 -15.49 -1.00 -18.95
N TYR A 228 -15.50 -2.32 -19.17
CA TYR A 228 -16.33 -2.95 -20.19
C TYR A 228 -17.83 -2.78 -19.91
N LEU A 229 -18.26 -2.87 -18.65
CA LEU A 229 -19.65 -2.63 -18.29
C LEU A 229 -20.05 -1.17 -18.51
N VAL A 230 -19.20 -0.21 -18.14
CA VAL A 230 -19.47 1.22 -18.36
C VAL A 230 -19.61 1.53 -19.86
N GLN A 231 -18.70 1.06 -20.71
CA GLN A 231 -18.83 1.28 -22.16
C GLN A 231 -20.05 0.55 -22.74
N LYS A 232 -20.44 -0.59 -22.16
CA LYS A 232 -21.63 -1.32 -22.59
C LYS A 232 -22.91 -0.56 -22.23
N ILE A 233 -22.97 0.07 -21.05
CA ILE A 233 -24.07 0.96 -20.68
C ILE A 233 -24.18 2.10 -21.70
N ALA A 234 -23.07 2.80 -21.99
CA ALA A 234 -23.06 3.90 -22.94
C ALA A 234 -23.54 3.48 -24.34
N ARG A 235 -22.94 2.44 -24.91
CA ARG A 235 -23.17 2.05 -26.31
C ARG A 235 -24.42 1.21 -26.51
N ALA A 236 -24.75 0.30 -25.60
CA ALA A 236 -25.88 -0.62 -25.78
C ALA A 236 -27.20 -0.02 -25.25
N LEU A 237 -27.19 0.65 -24.10
CA LEU A 237 -28.42 1.18 -23.50
C LEU A 237 -28.74 2.58 -24.03
N PHE A 238 -27.74 3.46 -24.04
CA PHE A 238 -27.93 4.84 -24.49
C PHE A 238 -27.61 5.04 -25.97
N ARG A 239 -27.02 4.06 -26.66
CA ARG A 239 -26.61 4.21 -28.08
C ARG A 239 -25.73 5.45 -28.31
N ALA A 240 -24.94 5.81 -27.30
CA ALA A 240 -24.03 6.94 -27.32
C ALA A 240 -22.58 6.44 -27.39
N ASN A 241 -21.73 7.19 -28.09
CA ASN A 241 -20.28 6.93 -28.13
C ASN A 241 -19.48 7.79 -27.14
N GLN A 242 -20.16 8.61 -26.34
CA GLN A 242 -19.55 9.49 -25.33
C GLN A 242 -19.17 8.68 -24.08
N VAL A 243 -18.13 7.87 -24.20
CA VAL A 243 -17.51 7.16 -23.08
C VAL A 243 -16.00 7.34 -23.11
N HIS A 244 -15.43 7.76 -21.99
CA HIS A 244 -14.00 8.01 -21.85
C HIS A 244 -13.49 7.57 -20.47
N GLN A 245 -12.17 7.56 -20.29
CA GLN A 245 -11.53 7.28 -19.01
C GLN A 245 -10.32 8.20 -18.78
N CYS A 246 -9.91 8.38 -17.53
CA CYS A 246 -8.95 9.42 -17.10
C CYS A 246 -7.50 9.27 -17.64
N ALA A 247 -7.11 8.12 -18.18
CA ALA A 247 -5.78 7.80 -18.71
C ALA A 247 -5.82 7.38 -20.20
N ALA A 248 -6.92 7.63 -20.91
CA ALA A 248 -6.93 7.48 -22.35
C ALA A 248 -6.26 8.74 -22.92
N THR A 249 -5.05 8.55 -23.44
CA THR A 249 -4.29 9.57 -24.19
C THR A 249 -4.43 9.30 -25.67
#